data_AF-A0A318SAR6-F1
#
_entry.id   AF-A0A318SAR6-F1
#
_cell.length_a   1.000
_cell.length_b   1.000
_cell.length_c   1.000
_cell.angle_alpha   90.00
_cell.angle_beta   90.00
_cell.angle_gamma   90.00
#
_symmetry.space_group_name_H-M   'P 1'
#
loop_
_entity.id
_entity.type
_entity.pdbx_description
1 polymer ?
#
loop_
_entity_poly.entity_id
_entity_poly.type
_entity_poly.pdbx_seq_one_letter_code
_entity_poly.pdbx_strand_id
1 'polypeptide(L)'
;MPQLHLTGPLGTSISVEVQDEREILTTLRKYGKSGWTSGDLPAGGLVLPLSMADLFDWSLIGARPYVNNDGESCVLYKGQTYKRRELEEVDTKKLKLPKIVKYSRGARPTDLPHLKEGDEGGVQYITLITFRGGGKVVDAYVDPAARTLQEK
;
A
#
# COMPACT_ATOMS: atom_id res chain seq x y z
N MET A 1 -14.70 11.32 20.46
CA MET A 1 -14.99 10.63 19.18
C MET A 1 -13.85 10.94 18.23
N PRO A 2 -13.14 9.91 17.72
CA PRO A 2 -12.14 10.11 16.68
C PRO A 2 -12.75 10.72 15.42
N GLN A 3 -11.96 11.49 14.67
CA GLN A 3 -12.35 11.99 13.36
C GLN A 3 -11.36 11.51 12.30
N LEU A 4 -11.90 11.08 11.16
CA LEU A 4 -11.11 10.74 9.97
C LEU A 4 -11.22 11.87 8.96
N HIS A 5 -10.07 12.41 8.57
CA HIS A 5 -9.97 13.36 7.47
C HIS A 5 -9.69 12.60 6.18
N LEU A 6 -10.58 12.75 5.20
CA LEU A 6 -10.55 11.99 3.96
C LEU A 6 -10.46 12.93 2.76
N THR A 7 -9.58 12.58 1.83
CA THR A 7 -9.51 13.21 0.50
C THR A 7 -10.07 12.24 -0.53
N GLY A 8 -11.05 12.70 -1.30
CA GLY A 8 -11.69 11.94 -2.36
C GLY A 8 -10.88 11.93 -3.66
N PRO A 9 -11.26 11.08 -4.63
CA PRO A 9 -10.54 10.94 -5.89
C PRO A 9 -10.54 12.21 -6.76
N LEU A 10 -11.46 13.14 -6.51
CA LEU A 10 -11.56 14.45 -7.17
C LEU A 10 -10.90 15.58 -6.37
N GLY A 11 -10.22 15.28 -5.26
CA GLY A 11 -9.61 16.28 -4.36
C GLY A 11 -10.56 16.86 -3.31
N THR A 12 -11.85 16.48 -3.30
CA THR A 12 -12.81 16.88 -2.25
C THR A 12 -12.33 16.43 -0.88
N SER A 13 -12.40 17.31 0.11
CA SER A 13 -12.00 17.00 1.48
C SER A 13 -13.23 16.94 2.38
N ILE A 14 -13.36 15.86 3.16
CA ILE A 14 -14.42 15.69 4.16
C ILE A 14 -13.82 15.22 5.49
N SER A 15 -14.53 15.48 6.57
CA SER A 15 -14.27 14.88 7.88
C SER A 15 -15.42 13.97 8.24
N VAL A 16 -15.11 12.76 8.71
CA VAL A 16 -16.09 11.77 9.16
C VAL A 16 -15.85 11.50 10.62
N GLU A 17 -16.88 11.72 11.44
CA GLU A 17 -16.84 11.33 12.86
C GLU A 17 -17.02 9.83 13.00
N VAL A 18 -16.20 9.23 13.85
CA VAL A 18 -16.26 7.81 14.18
C VAL A 18 -16.68 7.70 15.65
N GLN A 19 -17.69 6.88 15.93
CA GLN A 19 -18.27 6.77 17.27
C GLN A 19 -17.29 6.08 18.23
N ASP A 20 -16.64 5.01 17.76
CA ASP A 20 -15.67 4.20 18.52
C ASP A 20 -14.39 3.98 17.70
N GLU A 21 -13.23 3.96 18.36
CA GLU A 21 -11.93 3.70 17.71
C GLU A 21 -11.88 2.37 16.94
N ARG A 22 -12.63 1.36 17.40
CA ARG A 22 -12.75 0.05 16.74
C ARG A 22 -13.38 0.13 15.36
N GLU A 23 -14.15 1.18 15.09
CA GLU A 23 -14.83 1.40 13.81
C GLU A 23 -13.95 2.13 12.79
N ILE A 24 -12.77 2.63 13.18
CA ILE A 24 -11.87 3.38 12.30
C ILE A 24 -11.54 2.59 11.04
N LEU A 25 -11.10 1.33 11.19
CA LEU A 25 -10.69 0.52 10.04
C LEU A 25 -11.88 0.15 9.15
N THR A 26 -13.05 -0.12 9.73
CA THR A 26 -14.28 -0.38 8.98
C THR A 26 -14.70 0.86 8.17
N THR A 27 -14.55 2.05 8.76
CA THR A 27 -14.82 3.33 8.10
C THR A 27 -13.82 3.57 6.97
N LEU A 28 -12.52 3.36 7.20
CA LEU A 28 -11.50 3.46 6.16
C LEU A 28 -11.79 2.52 4.98
N ARG A 29 -12.15 1.26 5.22
CA ARG A 29 -12.57 0.33 4.16
C ARG A 29 -13.76 0.84 3.37
N LYS A 30 -14.81 1.29 4.07
CA LYS A 30 -16.06 1.79 3.45
C LYS A 30 -15.75 2.89 2.43
N TYR A 31 -14.96 3.89 2.81
CA TYR A 31 -14.63 5.02 1.95
C TYR A 31 -13.53 4.67 0.94
N GLY A 32 -12.53 3.89 1.34
CA GLY A 32 -11.39 3.56 0.50
C GLY A 32 -11.72 2.65 -0.69
N LYS A 33 -12.79 1.84 -0.63
CA LYS A 33 -13.34 1.16 -1.81
C LYS A 33 -13.70 2.10 -2.95
N SER A 34 -14.06 3.34 -2.63
CA SER A 34 -14.36 4.42 -3.60
C SER A 34 -13.15 5.33 -3.87
N GLY A 35 -11.94 4.94 -3.44
CA GLY A 35 -10.69 5.66 -3.68
C GLY A 35 -10.43 6.84 -2.75
N TRP A 36 -11.18 6.96 -1.64
CA TRP A 36 -10.89 7.96 -0.60
C TRP A 36 -9.66 7.54 0.21
N THR A 37 -8.83 8.52 0.59
CA THR A 37 -7.58 8.29 1.32
C THR A 37 -7.52 9.15 2.57
N SER A 38 -6.85 8.69 3.62
CA SER A 38 -6.56 9.49 4.82
C SER A 38 -5.06 9.65 5.01
N GLY A 39 -4.61 10.88 5.27
CA GLY A 39 -3.20 11.22 5.39
C GLY A 39 -2.40 11.07 4.10
N ASP A 40 -1.08 11.08 4.26
CA ASP A 40 -0.10 10.95 3.19
C ASP A 40 0.68 9.65 3.28
N LEU A 41 1.27 9.23 2.17
CA LEU A 41 2.21 8.11 2.18
C LEU A 41 3.50 8.53 2.89
N PRO A 42 4.03 7.72 3.82
CA PRO A 42 5.32 8.00 4.40
C PRO A 42 6.43 7.88 3.34
N ALA A 43 7.55 8.58 3.56
CA ALA A 43 8.75 8.41 2.74
C ALA A 43 9.21 6.94 2.78
N GLY A 44 9.46 6.34 1.62
CA GLY A 44 9.73 4.90 1.49
C GLY A 44 8.48 4.00 1.38
N GLY A 45 7.29 4.60 1.44
CA GLY A 45 6.02 3.88 1.45
C GLY A 45 5.74 3.16 2.77
N LEU A 46 4.56 2.54 2.86
CA LEU A 46 4.17 1.74 4.02
C LEU A 46 5.07 0.51 4.16
N VAL A 47 5.25 0.02 5.39
CA VAL A 47 6.01 -1.21 5.65
C VAL A 47 5.16 -2.17 6.47
N LEU A 48 4.90 -3.36 5.93
CA LEU A 48 4.16 -4.43 6.60
C LEU A 48 4.96 -5.75 6.58
N PRO A 49 4.62 -6.74 7.44
CA PRO A 49 5.23 -8.06 7.41
C PRO A 49 5.11 -8.74 6.04
N LEU A 50 6.10 -9.54 5.65
CA LEU A 50 6.09 -10.27 4.38
C LEU A 50 4.85 -11.17 4.23
N SER A 51 4.39 -11.77 5.32
CA SER A 51 3.19 -12.63 5.36
C SER A 51 1.88 -11.92 5.00
N MET A 52 1.88 -10.58 4.96
CA MET A 52 0.71 -9.78 4.58
C MET A 52 0.62 -9.51 3.07
N ALA A 53 1.66 -9.85 2.28
CA ALA A 53 1.79 -9.45 0.88
C ALA A 53 0.58 -9.84 0.01
N ASP A 54 0.02 -11.02 0.26
CA ASP A 54 -1.13 -11.56 -0.48
C ASP A 54 -2.45 -11.44 0.28
N LEU A 55 -2.42 -10.89 1.51
CA LEU A 55 -3.58 -10.81 2.40
C LEU A 55 -4.07 -9.38 2.63
N PHE A 56 -3.25 -8.37 2.34
CA PHE A 56 -3.55 -6.99 2.71
C PHE A 56 -4.79 -6.43 2.01
N ASP A 57 -5.67 -5.80 2.79
CA ASP A 57 -6.83 -5.08 2.29
C ASP A 57 -6.44 -3.70 1.75
N TRP A 58 -6.27 -3.61 0.43
CA TRP A 58 -5.93 -2.38 -0.27
C TRP A 58 -6.93 -1.23 -0.06
N SER A 59 -8.19 -1.55 0.29
CA SER A 59 -9.18 -0.51 0.56
C SER A 59 -8.87 0.29 1.82
N LEU A 60 -8.06 -0.24 2.75
CA LEU A 60 -7.65 0.50 3.96
C LEU A 60 -6.87 1.78 3.64
N ILE A 61 -6.21 1.81 2.48
CA ILE A 61 -5.44 2.97 2.02
C ILE A 61 -6.07 3.62 0.79
N GLY A 62 -7.30 3.28 0.44
CA GLY A 62 -7.96 3.82 -0.76
C GLY A 62 -7.36 3.35 -2.08
N ALA A 63 -6.68 2.19 -2.08
CA ALA A 63 -6.09 1.60 -3.27
C ALA A 63 -6.94 0.41 -3.77
N ARG A 64 -6.72 0.00 -5.03
CA ARG A 64 -7.41 -1.16 -5.62
C ARG A 64 -6.44 -2.06 -6.41
N PRO A 65 -6.40 -3.37 -6.14
CA PRO A 65 -5.61 -4.30 -6.94
C PRO A 65 -6.28 -4.53 -8.31
N TYR A 66 -5.47 -4.76 -9.33
CA TYR A 66 -5.92 -5.18 -10.65
C TYR A 66 -4.79 -5.88 -11.41
N VAL A 67 -5.13 -6.59 -12.48
CA VAL A 67 -4.16 -7.15 -13.43
C VAL A 67 -4.14 -6.25 -14.66
N ASN A 68 -2.96 -5.80 -15.08
CA ASN A 68 -2.83 -4.98 -16.29
C ASN A 68 -2.90 -5.84 -17.56
N ASN A 69 -2.85 -5.21 -18.73
CA ASN A 69 -2.94 -5.90 -20.02
C ASN A 69 -1.76 -6.88 -20.28
N ASP A 70 -0.65 -6.71 -19.57
CA ASP A 70 0.53 -7.56 -19.65
C ASP A 70 0.45 -8.77 -18.69
N GLY A 71 -0.66 -8.92 -17.96
CA GLY A 71 -0.83 -9.98 -16.96
C GLY A 71 -0.13 -9.71 -15.62
N GLU A 72 0.41 -8.51 -15.41
CA GLU A 72 1.13 -8.16 -14.18
C GLU A 72 0.18 -7.71 -13.06
N SER A 73 0.40 -8.20 -11.84
CA SER A 73 -0.29 -7.72 -10.65
C SER A 73 0.09 -6.27 -10.32
N CYS A 74 -0.91 -5.40 -10.31
CA CYS A 74 -0.78 -3.97 -10.08
C CYS A 74 -1.74 -3.50 -8.99
N VAL A 75 -1.47 -2.29 -8.48
CA VAL A 75 -2.36 -1.57 -7.58
C VAL A 75 -2.54 -0.15 -8.09
N LEU A 76 -3.78 0.31 -8.16
CA LEU A 76 -4.10 1.72 -8.45
C LEU A 76 -4.29 2.49 -7.15
N TYR A 77 -3.58 3.61 -7.00
CA TYR A 77 -3.69 4.52 -5.86
C TYR A 77 -3.55 5.97 -6.35
N LYS A 78 -4.51 6.84 -6.00
CA LYS A 78 -4.59 8.26 -6.44
C LYS A 78 -4.33 8.45 -7.95
N GLY A 79 -4.92 7.59 -8.78
CA GLY A 79 -4.78 7.62 -10.25
C GLY A 79 -3.42 7.14 -10.79
N GLN A 80 -2.53 6.63 -9.93
CA GLN A 80 -1.22 6.10 -10.30
C GLN A 80 -1.20 4.58 -10.19
N THR A 81 -0.50 3.93 -11.12
CA THR A 81 -0.28 2.49 -11.12
C THR A 81 1.03 2.13 -10.44
N TYR A 82 0.98 1.24 -9.45
CA TYR A 82 2.11 0.67 -8.76
C TYR A 82 2.22 -0.82 -9.09
N LYS A 83 3.35 -1.24 -9.66
CA LYS A 83 3.59 -2.64 -10.05
C LYS A 83 4.15 -3.43 -8.88
N ARG A 84 3.68 -4.68 -8.71
CA ARG A 84 4.27 -5.66 -7.79
C ARG A 84 5.67 -6.04 -8.27
N ARG A 85 6.64 -6.03 -7.37
CA ARG A 85 8.03 -6.47 -7.59
C ARG A 85 8.41 -7.41 -6.47
N GLU A 86 8.81 -8.61 -6.82
CA GLU A 86 9.35 -9.57 -5.86
C GLU A 86 10.87 -9.53 -5.97
N LEU A 87 11.54 -9.26 -4.86
CA LEU A 87 12.99 -9.35 -4.77
C LEU A 87 13.29 -10.53 -3.86
N GLU A 88 14.00 -11.51 -4.41
CA GLU A 88 14.42 -12.69 -3.66
C GLU A 88 15.49 -12.34 -2.63
N GLU A 89 15.62 -13.23 -1.65
CA GLU A 89 16.68 -13.12 -0.65
C GLU A 89 18.05 -13.17 -1.32
N VAL A 90 18.92 -12.23 -0.94
CA VAL A 90 20.32 -12.21 -1.33
C VAL A 90 21.13 -12.49 -0.09
N ASP A 91 21.72 -13.68 0.03
CA ASP A 91 22.66 -14.01 1.09
C ASP A 91 24.07 -14.21 0.51
N THR A 92 24.84 -13.13 0.52
CA THR A 92 26.27 -13.16 0.17
C THR A 92 27.10 -12.72 1.36
N LYS A 93 28.39 -13.07 1.38
CA LYS A 93 29.33 -12.61 2.43
C LYS A 93 29.39 -11.09 2.58
N LYS A 94 29.07 -10.33 1.54
CA LYS A 94 29.14 -8.85 1.52
C LYS A 94 27.78 -8.17 1.71
N LEU A 95 26.68 -8.88 1.43
CA LEU A 95 25.35 -8.30 1.36
C LEU A 95 24.31 -9.35 1.75
N LYS A 96 23.50 -9.01 2.76
CA LYS A 96 22.34 -9.80 3.19
C LYS A 96 21.09 -8.96 3.04
N LEU A 97 20.24 -9.31 2.07
CA LEU A 97 18.96 -8.65 1.85
C LEU A 97 17.84 -9.69 1.96
N PRO A 98 16.82 -9.45 2.80
CA PRO A 98 15.70 -10.38 2.94
C PRO A 98 14.83 -10.36 1.68
N LYS A 99 14.07 -11.43 1.47
CA LYS A 99 12.98 -11.45 0.49
C LYS A 99 11.99 -10.32 0.79
N ILE A 100 11.59 -9.57 -0.24
CA ILE A 100 10.57 -8.53 -0.14
C ILE A 100 9.58 -8.60 -1.30
N VAL A 101 8.34 -8.19 -1.04
CA VAL A 101 7.36 -7.84 -2.07
C VAL A 101 7.12 -6.34 -2.00
N LYS A 102 7.40 -5.62 -3.09
CA LYS A 102 7.31 -4.15 -3.14
C LYS A 102 6.36 -3.70 -4.24
N TYR A 103 5.49 -2.76 -3.92
CA TYR A 103 4.66 -2.06 -4.90
C TYR A 103 5.22 -0.66 -5.13
N SER A 104 5.78 -0.42 -6.32
CA SER A 104 6.38 0.88 -6.66
C SER A 104 6.09 1.28 -8.12
N ARG A 105 6.38 2.53 -8.46
CA ARG A 105 6.31 3.05 -9.82
C ARG A 105 7.54 3.91 -10.11
N GLY A 106 7.81 4.19 -11.38
CA GLY A 106 8.81 5.19 -11.75
C GLY A 106 8.42 6.57 -11.20
N ALA A 107 9.41 7.30 -10.68
CA ALA A 107 9.22 8.67 -10.27
C ALA A 107 9.02 9.58 -11.49
N ARG A 108 8.15 10.57 -11.34
CA ARG A 108 7.86 11.62 -12.33
C ARG A 108 8.53 12.93 -11.89
N PRO A 109 8.76 13.87 -12.83
CA PRO A 109 9.30 15.18 -12.49
C PRO A 109 8.47 15.92 -11.41
N THR A 110 7.15 15.75 -11.43
CA THR A 110 6.20 16.37 -10.50
C THR A 110 6.11 15.71 -9.12
N ASP A 111 6.75 14.56 -8.91
CA ASP A 111 6.76 13.92 -7.59
C ASP A 111 7.62 14.71 -6.61
N LEU A 112 7.22 14.73 -5.34
CA LEU A 112 7.95 15.42 -4.28
C LEU A 112 9.34 14.78 -4.08
N PRO A 113 10.43 15.57 -3.94
CA PRO A 113 11.78 15.04 -3.81
C PRO A 113 11.94 14.01 -2.69
N HIS A 114 11.33 14.25 -1.52
CA HIS A 114 11.44 13.37 -0.36
C HIS A 114 10.73 12.00 -0.53
N LEU A 115 9.93 11.83 -1.58
CA LEU A 115 9.30 10.55 -1.90
C LEU A 115 10.09 9.72 -2.92
N LYS A 116 11.10 10.32 -3.57
CA LYS A 116 11.90 9.67 -4.61
C LYS A 116 12.99 8.81 -3.96
N GLU A 117 12.99 7.53 -4.31
CA GLU A 117 14.03 6.57 -3.96
C GLU A 117 14.96 6.31 -5.15
N GLY A 118 16.27 6.27 -4.90
CA GLY A 118 17.30 5.99 -5.91
C GLY A 118 18.33 7.10 -6.01
N ASP A 119 19.41 6.82 -6.73
CA ASP A 119 20.55 7.74 -6.86
C ASP A 119 20.22 8.97 -7.72
N GLU A 120 20.84 10.10 -7.41
CA GLU A 120 20.78 11.29 -8.26
C GLU A 120 21.40 11.00 -9.63
N GLY A 121 20.65 11.27 -10.71
CA GLY A 121 21.05 10.94 -12.08
C GLY A 121 20.73 9.51 -12.54
N GLY A 122 20.15 8.68 -11.66
CA GLY A 122 19.68 7.32 -11.96
C GLY A 122 18.17 7.19 -12.13
N VAL A 123 17.69 5.95 -12.28
CA VAL A 123 16.24 5.65 -12.28
C VAL A 123 15.71 5.76 -10.86
N GLN A 124 14.76 6.66 -10.66
CA GLN A 124 14.11 6.88 -9.36
C GLN A 124 12.73 6.25 -9.31
N TYR A 125 12.30 5.85 -8.11
CA TYR A 125 11.03 5.19 -7.86
C TYR A 125 10.25 5.87 -6.73
N ILE A 126 8.93 5.69 -6.76
CA ILE A 126 8.03 5.99 -5.63
C ILE A 126 7.45 4.68 -5.13
N THR A 127 7.69 4.35 -3.87
CA THR A 127 7.13 3.17 -3.22
C THR A 127 5.79 3.49 -2.57
N LEU A 128 4.79 2.64 -2.82
CA LEU A 128 3.51 2.68 -2.12
C LEU A 128 3.60 1.89 -0.81
N ILE A 129 4.06 0.65 -0.91
CA ILE A 129 4.17 -0.28 0.21
C ILE A 129 5.25 -1.33 -0.07
N THR A 130 5.94 -1.73 0.99
CA THR A 130 6.88 -2.84 1.02
C THR A 130 6.46 -3.86 2.09
N PHE A 131 6.30 -5.11 1.68
CA PHE A 131 6.12 -6.26 2.55
C PHE A 131 7.48 -6.93 2.74
N ARG A 132 8.00 -6.97 3.97
CA ARG A 132 9.33 -7.51 4.26
C ARG A 132 9.47 -8.04 5.67
N GLY A 133 10.51 -8.85 5.88
CA GLY A 133 10.91 -9.36 7.19
C GLY A 133 9.91 -10.37 7.77
N GLY A 134 10.11 -10.70 9.05
CA GLY A 134 9.21 -11.54 9.83
C GLY A 134 8.11 -10.73 10.52
N GLY A 135 7.01 -11.37 10.87
CA GLY A 135 5.92 -10.75 11.62
C GLY A 135 4.67 -11.61 11.58
N LYS A 136 3.76 -11.39 12.53
CA LYS A 136 2.45 -12.03 12.51
C LYS A 136 1.54 -11.31 11.53
N VAL A 137 0.64 -12.08 10.92
CA VAL A 137 -0.52 -11.51 10.21
C VAL A 137 -1.28 -10.61 11.18
N VAL A 138 -1.61 -9.41 10.73
CA VAL A 138 -2.44 -8.48 11.48
C VAL A 138 -3.86 -8.64 10.96
N ASP A 139 -4.68 -9.43 11.64
CA ASP A 139 -6.04 -9.79 11.20
C ASP A 139 -6.88 -8.58 10.80
N ALA A 140 -6.71 -7.47 11.51
CA ALA A 140 -7.42 -6.23 11.24
C ALA A 140 -7.10 -5.62 9.87
N TYR A 141 -6.00 -6.01 9.22
CA TYR A 141 -5.55 -5.52 7.92
C TYR A 141 -5.77 -6.51 6.77
N VAL A 142 -6.29 -7.70 7.07
CA VAL A 142 -6.56 -8.72 6.06
C VAL A 142 -7.79 -8.32 5.24
N ASP A 143 -7.74 -8.56 3.93
CA ASP A 143 -8.88 -8.45 3.03
C ASP A 143 -9.93 -9.50 3.43
N PRO A 144 -11.14 -9.09 3.82
CA PRO A 144 -12.21 -10.03 4.15
C PRO A 144 -12.48 -11.06 3.04
N ALA A 145 -12.28 -10.70 1.77
CA ALA A 145 -12.43 -11.63 0.64
C ALA A 145 -11.32 -12.68 0.60
N ALA A 146 -10.07 -12.30 0.90
CA ALA A 146 -8.94 -13.23 0.94
C ALA A 146 -9.11 -14.29 2.04
N ARG A 147 -9.71 -13.92 3.16
CA ARG A 147 -10.01 -14.85 4.27
C ARG A 147 -10.99 -15.95 3.87
N THR A 148 -12.00 -15.62 3.06
CA THR A 148 -13.05 -16.57 2.63
C THR A 148 -12.49 -17.65 1.68
N LEU A 149 -11.38 -17.37 1.00
CA LEU A 149 -10.72 -18.32 0.10
C LEU A 149 -9.76 -19.29 0.82
N GLN A 150 -9.33 -18.97 2.05
CA GLN A 150 -8.47 -19.85 2.85
C GLN A 150 -9.28 -20.86 3.69
N GLU A 151 -10.56 -20.60 3.92
CA GLU A 151 -11.46 -21.45 4.71
C GLU A 151 -12.25 -22.46 3.85
N LYS A 152 -12.01 -22.48 2.53
CA LYS A 152 -12.58 -23.44 1.57
C LYS A 152 -11.50 -24.39 1.06
#